data_AF-A0A4Q8QYM3-F1
#
_entry.id   AF-A0A4Q8QYM3-F1
#
_cell.length_a   1.000
_cell.length_b   1.000
_cell.length_c   1.000
_cell.angle_alpha   90.00
_cell.angle_beta   90.00
_cell.angle_gamma   90.00
#
_symmetry.space_group_name_H-M   'P 1'
#
loop_
_entity.id
_entity.type
_entity.pdbx_description
1 polymer ?
#
loop_
_entity_poly.entity_id
_entity_poly.type
_entity_poly.pdbx_seq_one_letter_code
_entity_poly.pdbx_strand_id
1 'polypeptide(L)'
;MFGSRKSRAGDIAKTAADVITANLMVADASLTITYMNRAVIKLLTDAEADIRKELPGFSVAKLIGGSIDMFYRDSAQRHLLGQLKSPHRETIRFGGRAFDLMITPLTTDDGQRAGFAVEWSDASIRLQNLDFRAQTTAIGRVQAVIEFNLDGTVITANENFLRALGYSLAEIQGKHHSMFVEASFRDSPNYREFWQKLNRGEFETGEFKRIGKGGREVWILASYNPVFDENGKPFKVVKFATDVTEQKLRNADFAGQIAAIDKSQAVIEFAMDGTVRTANANFLKTLGYTLHDIQGRHHSMFVDPAERDLPAYREFWAALNRGEYQTGEFRRVGAGGREVWIQASYNPIMDLNGKPFKVVKYASDVTAQVIARLKSERVRGMMEQVAAGAEELNASVREISEAMVKSKETAAAATDHVQSADHQAQRLTAAAASMSGILQMIGDITGQINLLALNATIESARAGEAGRGFAVVAAEVKNLANQAKQATDKIGVEIDSLNGISVDVVTALGTVRRSIEAVGEYVTSTAAAVEEQSVVTGEMSSSMQRAANEATAIG
;
A
#
# COMPACT_ATOMS: atom_id res chain seq x y z
N MET A 1 46.71 -74.81 77.90
CA MET A 1 45.36 -74.18 77.81
C MET A 1 45.30 -72.91 76.93
N PHE A 2 46.40 -72.40 76.35
CA PHE A 2 46.37 -71.14 75.58
C PHE A 2 46.02 -71.27 74.08
N GLY A 3 46.15 -72.48 73.48
CA GLY A 3 45.83 -72.71 72.07
C GLY A 3 44.33 -72.70 71.73
N SER A 4 43.44 -73.11 72.65
CA SER A 4 42.00 -73.26 72.34
C SER A 4 41.20 -71.96 72.42
N ARG A 5 41.68 -70.92 73.13
CA ARG A 5 41.02 -69.61 73.19
C ARG A 5 41.23 -68.77 71.92
N LYS A 6 42.44 -68.81 71.33
CA LYS A 6 42.73 -68.11 70.05
C LYS A 6 41.96 -68.72 68.87
N SER A 7 41.80 -70.05 68.81
CA SER A 7 41.00 -70.66 67.74
C SER A 7 39.52 -70.31 67.86
N ARG A 8 38.95 -70.36 69.07
CA ARG A 8 37.54 -70.03 69.32
C ARG A 8 37.18 -68.57 69.01
N ALA A 9 38.10 -67.63 69.25
CA ALA A 9 37.90 -66.23 68.88
C ALA A 9 37.93 -66.01 67.35
N GLY A 10 38.85 -66.69 66.64
CA GLY A 10 38.89 -66.69 65.17
C GLY A 10 37.62 -67.28 64.54
N ASP A 11 37.10 -68.37 65.11
CA ASP A 11 35.87 -69.01 64.65
C ASP A 11 34.64 -68.09 64.82
N ILE A 12 34.56 -67.36 65.94
CA ILE A 12 33.48 -66.38 66.18
C ILE A 12 33.60 -65.20 65.21
N ALA A 13 34.80 -64.65 65.01
CA ALA A 13 35.02 -63.55 64.07
C ALA A 13 34.66 -63.93 62.63
N LYS A 14 35.02 -65.15 62.20
CA LYS A 14 34.62 -65.70 60.90
C LYS A 14 33.11 -65.89 60.80
N THR A 15 32.49 -66.49 61.81
CA THR A 15 31.02 -66.69 61.83
C THR A 15 30.27 -65.35 61.80
N ALA A 16 30.78 -64.33 62.49
CA ALA A 16 30.23 -62.98 62.44
C ALA A 16 30.37 -62.37 61.03
N ALA A 17 31.55 -62.47 60.42
CA ALA A 17 31.77 -62.01 59.05
C ALA A 17 30.91 -62.76 58.02
N ASP A 18 30.48 -63.99 58.30
CA ASP A 18 29.63 -64.80 57.42
C ASP A 18 28.16 -64.34 57.41
N VAL A 19 27.70 -63.72 58.50
CA VAL A 19 26.28 -63.30 58.67
C VAL A 19 26.03 -61.81 58.46
N ILE A 20 27.07 -60.97 58.43
CA ILE A 20 26.90 -59.55 58.11
C ILE A 20 26.40 -59.34 56.67
N THR A 21 25.64 -58.27 56.46
CA THR A 21 25.06 -57.91 55.15
C THR A 21 26.03 -57.18 54.23
N ALA A 22 27.17 -56.69 54.75
CA ALA A 22 28.23 -56.12 53.94
C ALA A 22 28.83 -57.21 53.04
N ASN A 23 29.02 -56.93 51.75
CA ASN A 23 29.58 -57.90 50.82
C ASN A 23 31.11 -57.96 50.99
N LEU A 24 31.60 -58.90 51.79
CA LEU A 24 33.00 -58.96 52.19
C LEU A 24 33.77 -60.08 51.47
N MET A 25 34.85 -59.70 50.80
CA MET A 25 35.87 -60.58 50.23
C MET A 25 37.21 -60.29 50.92
N VAL A 26 37.97 -61.32 51.30
CA VAL A 26 39.30 -61.18 51.89
C VAL A 26 40.31 -61.91 51.03
N ALA A 27 41.42 -61.23 50.75
CA ALA A 27 42.59 -61.79 50.09
C ALA A 27 43.81 -61.71 51.00
N ASP A 28 44.72 -62.67 50.89
CA ASP A 28 46.00 -62.63 51.60
C ASP A 28 46.99 -61.62 51.00
N ALA A 29 48.18 -61.51 51.59
CA ALA A 29 49.23 -60.61 51.13
C ALA A 29 49.72 -60.92 49.69
N SER A 30 49.51 -62.14 49.20
CA SER A 30 49.78 -62.59 47.83
C SER A 30 48.60 -62.36 46.87
N LEU A 31 47.58 -61.62 47.31
CA LEU A 31 46.37 -61.29 46.54
C LEU A 31 45.48 -62.52 46.25
N THR A 32 45.69 -63.63 46.95
CA THR A 32 44.83 -64.82 46.80
C THR A 32 43.59 -64.67 47.66
N ILE A 33 42.40 -64.85 47.10
CA ILE A 33 41.12 -64.81 47.81
C ILE A 33 41.06 -65.97 48.78
N THR A 34 41.07 -65.67 50.08
CA THR A 34 41.03 -66.66 51.15
C THR A 34 39.64 -66.80 51.77
N TYR A 35 38.78 -65.79 51.62
CA TYR A 35 37.45 -65.80 52.20
C TYR A 35 36.46 -64.91 51.44
N MET A 36 35.21 -65.35 51.37
CA MET A 36 34.08 -64.60 50.84
C MET A 36 32.86 -64.93 51.69
N ASN A 37 32.15 -63.91 52.18
CA ASN A 37 30.92 -64.14 52.92
C ASN A 37 29.71 -64.39 52.00
N ARG A 38 28.59 -64.80 52.58
CA ARG A 38 27.37 -65.14 51.82
C ARG A 38 26.85 -63.98 50.97
N ALA A 39 26.98 -62.74 51.47
CA ALA A 39 26.50 -61.55 50.79
C ALA A 39 27.27 -61.29 49.48
N VAL A 40 28.61 -61.29 49.50
CA VAL A 40 29.42 -61.07 48.28
C VAL A 40 29.30 -62.23 47.30
N ILE A 41 29.17 -63.46 47.79
CA ILE A 41 28.91 -64.62 46.92
C ILE A 41 27.60 -64.40 46.16
N LYS A 42 26.52 -64.04 46.86
CA LYS A 42 25.22 -63.76 46.22
C LYS A 42 25.33 -62.61 45.21
N LEU A 43 25.94 -61.48 45.59
CA LEU A 43 26.12 -60.32 44.70
C LEU A 43 26.84 -60.71 43.40
N LEU A 44 27.95 -61.44 43.51
CA LEU A 44 28.74 -61.84 42.35
C LEU A 44 28.07 -62.96 41.54
N THR A 45 27.30 -63.86 42.17
CA THR A 45 26.48 -64.86 41.48
C THR A 45 25.37 -64.19 40.67
N ASP A 46 24.66 -63.22 41.25
CA ASP A 46 23.63 -62.45 40.54
C ASP A 46 24.22 -61.67 39.35
N ALA A 47 25.50 -61.29 39.43
CA ALA A 47 26.24 -60.59 38.38
C ALA A 47 27.01 -61.53 37.42
N GLU A 48 27.08 -62.84 37.68
CA GLU A 48 28.03 -63.76 37.03
C GLU A 48 27.80 -63.84 35.52
N ALA A 49 26.54 -63.89 35.08
CA ALA A 49 26.18 -63.91 33.67
C ALA A 49 26.60 -62.63 32.93
N ASP A 50 26.51 -61.47 33.60
CA ASP A 50 26.94 -60.19 33.06
C ASP A 50 28.48 -60.12 32.99
N ILE A 51 29.17 -60.47 34.09
CA ILE A 51 30.63 -60.45 34.17
C ILE A 51 31.25 -61.39 33.12
N ARG A 52 30.64 -62.56 32.86
CA ARG A 52 31.10 -63.51 31.83
C ARG A 52 31.10 -62.95 30.41
N LYS A 53 30.36 -61.89 30.11
CA LYS A 53 30.40 -61.22 28.81
C LYS A 53 31.77 -60.61 28.51
N GLU A 54 32.49 -60.19 29.56
CA GLU A 54 33.82 -59.59 29.43
C GLU A 54 34.94 -60.49 29.98
N LEU A 55 34.61 -61.41 30.90
CA LEU A 55 35.52 -62.42 31.45
C LEU A 55 34.91 -63.82 31.30
N PRO A 56 35.00 -64.47 30.11
CA PRO A 56 34.29 -65.73 29.83
C PRO A 56 34.61 -66.89 30.79
N GLY A 57 35.81 -66.89 31.39
CA GLY A 57 36.23 -67.89 32.39
C GLY A 57 35.79 -67.60 33.83
N PHE A 58 35.08 -66.50 34.08
CA PHE A 58 34.66 -66.09 35.41
C PHE A 58 33.66 -67.09 36.00
N SER A 59 33.96 -67.60 37.19
CA SER A 59 33.05 -68.44 37.96
C SER A 59 33.16 -68.16 39.45
N VAL A 60 32.04 -67.81 40.08
CA VAL A 60 32.00 -67.48 41.51
C VAL A 60 32.44 -68.66 42.36
N ALA A 61 32.05 -69.87 41.97
CA ALA A 61 32.44 -71.11 42.63
C ALA A 61 33.95 -71.39 42.63
N LYS A 62 34.72 -70.72 41.77
CA LYS A 62 36.18 -70.87 41.64
C LYS A 62 36.96 -69.65 42.15
N LEU A 63 36.30 -68.69 42.80
CA LEU A 63 36.96 -67.46 43.27
C LEU A 63 37.85 -67.70 44.49
N ILE A 64 37.43 -68.52 45.45
CA ILE A 64 38.28 -68.86 46.60
C ILE A 64 39.50 -69.65 46.12
N GLY A 65 40.69 -69.18 46.47
CA GLY A 65 41.97 -69.70 45.97
C GLY A 65 42.43 -69.08 44.65
N GLY A 66 41.60 -68.28 43.98
CA GLY A 66 41.98 -67.45 42.84
C GLY A 66 42.57 -66.10 43.28
N SER A 67 43.24 -65.38 42.38
CA SER A 67 43.77 -64.05 42.67
C SER A 67 42.71 -62.95 42.46
N ILE A 68 42.63 -61.97 43.37
CA ILE A 68 41.78 -60.77 43.18
C ILE A 68 42.21 -59.94 41.97
N ASP A 69 43.41 -60.18 41.43
CA ASP A 69 43.91 -59.53 40.21
C ASP A 69 43.02 -59.73 38.99
N MET A 70 42.17 -60.76 38.97
CA MET A 70 41.23 -60.98 37.87
C MET A 70 40.21 -59.86 37.70
N PHE A 71 39.99 -59.04 38.74
CA PHE A 71 39.09 -57.88 38.72
C PHE A 71 39.80 -56.56 38.36
N TYR A 72 41.08 -56.61 37.98
CA TYR A 72 41.84 -55.43 37.56
C TYR A 72 42.35 -55.60 36.14
N ARG A 73 42.18 -54.55 35.31
CA ARG A 73 42.57 -54.57 33.89
C ARG A 73 43.96 -54.00 33.64
N ASP A 74 44.50 -53.21 34.57
CA ASP A 74 45.78 -52.51 34.42
C ASP A 74 46.77 -52.86 35.56
N SER A 75 48.04 -52.96 35.18
CA SER A 75 49.22 -53.05 36.05
C SER A 75 49.32 -51.94 37.11
N ALA A 76 48.79 -50.74 36.83
CA ALA A 76 48.78 -49.62 37.77
C ALA A 76 47.96 -49.91 39.06
N GLN A 77 46.87 -50.66 38.94
CA GLN A 77 46.00 -51.03 40.07
C GLN A 77 46.70 -52.03 41.01
N ARG A 78 47.54 -52.91 40.46
CA ARG A 78 48.37 -53.83 41.27
C ARG A 78 49.44 -53.08 42.07
N HIS A 79 50.05 -52.05 41.46
CA HIS A 79 51.03 -51.21 42.14
C HIS A 79 50.39 -50.42 43.30
N LEU A 80 49.16 -49.95 43.13
CA LEU A 80 48.38 -49.27 44.15
C LEU A 80 48.14 -50.15 45.40
N LEU A 81 47.74 -51.42 45.21
CA LEU A 81 47.52 -52.36 46.32
C LEU A 81 48.80 -52.59 47.14
N GLY A 82 49.95 -52.69 46.47
CA GLY A 82 51.25 -52.90 47.13
C GLY A 82 51.67 -51.74 48.06
N GLN A 83 51.22 -50.51 47.79
CA GLN A 83 51.56 -49.31 48.56
C GLN A 83 50.45 -48.85 49.53
N LEU A 84 49.32 -49.57 49.57
CA LEU A 84 48.10 -49.07 50.21
C LEU A 84 48.20 -49.08 51.75
N LYS A 85 48.34 -47.90 52.38
CA LYS A 85 48.47 -47.78 53.86
C LYS A 85 47.17 -47.46 54.60
N SER A 86 46.14 -47.00 53.89
CA SER A 86 44.82 -46.63 54.42
C SER A 86 43.73 -47.16 53.50
N PRO A 87 42.46 -47.22 53.96
CA PRO A 87 41.37 -47.66 53.10
C PRO A 87 41.26 -46.83 51.81
N HIS A 88 40.98 -47.50 50.68
CA HIS A 88 40.81 -46.89 49.36
C HIS A 88 39.46 -47.24 48.76
N ARG A 89 38.83 -46.28 48.10
CA ARG A 89 37.55 -46.47 47.43
C ARG A 89 37.72 -46.28 45.93
N GLU A 90 37.18 -47.23 45.17
CA GLU A 90 37.12 -47.13 43.71
C GLU A 90 35.80 -47.69 43.16
N THR A 91 35.43 -47.27 41.95
CA THR A 91 34.30 -47.86 41.21
C THR A 91 34.87 -48.63 40.01
N ILE A 92 34.65 -49.94 39.98
CA ILE A 92 35.03 -50.80 38.85
C ILE A 92 33.81 -51.13 37.99
N ARG A 93 34.04 -51.46 36.71
CA ARG A 93 32.98 -51.84 35.77
C ARG A 93 33.31 -53.17 35.11
N PHE A 94 32.36 -54.11 35.18
CA PHE A 94 32.46 -55.44 34.58
C PHE A 94 31.12 -55.89 34.03
N GLY A 95 31.11 -56.38 32.80
CA GLY A 95 29.93 -56.96 32.19
C GLY A 95 28.76 -55.99 32.02
N GLY A 96 29.03 -54.68 31.98
CA GLY A 96 27.99 -53.63 31.99
C GLY A 96 27.46 -53.25 33.38
N ARG A 97 27.91 -53.91 34.45
CA ARG A 97 27.61 -53.55 35.85
C ARG A 97 28.71 -52.68 36.44
N ALA A 98 28.37 -51.89 37.45
CA ALA A 98 29.32 -51.07 38.20
C ALA A 98 29.31 -51.47 39.68
N PHE A 99 30.50 -51.65 40.24
CA PHE A 99 30.68 -52.02 41.64
C PHE A 99 31.54 -50.99 42.35
N ASP A 100 31.10 -50.54 43.51
CA ASP A 100 31.90 -49.76 44.42
C ASP A 100 32.66 -50.69 45.36
N LEU A 101 33.98 -50.55 45.34
CA LEU A 101 34.90 -51.30 46.19
C LEU A 101 35.44 -50.40 47.30
N MET A 102 35.48 -50.92 48.52
CA MET A 102 36.23 -50.34 49.63
C MET A 102 37.31 -51.34 50.04
N ILE A 103 38.55 -51.03 49.72
CA ILE A 103 39.71 -51.89 49.94
C ILE A 103 40.44 -51.41 51.18
N THR A 104 40.45 -52.22 52.22
CA THR A 104 41.09 -51.93 53.51
C THR A 104 42.28 -52.86 53.71
N PRO A 105 43.51 -52.33 53.90
CA PRO A 105 44.67 -53.17 54.17
C PRO A 105 44.55 -53.80 55.57
N LEU A 106 44.77 -55.11 55.65
CA LEU A 106 44.81 -55.84 56.92
C LEU A 106 46.27 -55.97 57.35
N THR A 107 46.56 -55.63 58.60
CA THR A 107 47.91 -55.76 59.21
C THR A 107 47.88 -56.72 60.39
N THR A 108 48.95 -57.47 60.57
CA THR A 108 49.18 -58.27 61.78
C THR A 108 49.57 -57.38 62.96
N ASP A 109 49.52 -57.93 64.18
CA ASP A 109 49.93 -57.23 65.42
C ASP A 109 51.38 -56.71 65.36
N ASP A 110 52.24 -57.35 64.55
CA ASP A 110 53.64 -56.98 64.31
C ASP A 110 53.82 -55.94 63.19
N GLY A 111 52.72 -55.38 62.66
CA GLY A 111 52.72 -54.32 61.64
C GLY A 111 52.98 -54.78 60.21
N GLN A 112 53.09 -56.09 59.95
CA GLN A 112 53.21 -56.63 58.59
C GLN A 112 51.84 -56.74 57.91
N ARG A 113 51.79 -56.61 56.59
CA ARG A 113 50.54 -56.75 55.83
C ARG A 113 50.09 -58.21 55.83
N ALA A 114 48.91 -58.47 56.40
CA ALA A 114 48.25 -59.77 56.39
C ALA A 114 47.47 -60.00 55.09
N GLY A 115 46.96 -58.93 54.47
CA GLY A 115 46.14 -59.03 53.26
C GLY A 115 45.25 -57.81 53.05
N PHE A 116 44.10 -58.03 52.43
CA PHE A 116 43.12 -56.99 52.12
C PHE A 116 41.71 -57.48 52.41
N ALA A 117 40.92 -56.65 53.09
CA ALA A 117 39.47 -56.78 53.14
C ALA A 117 38.88 -55.87 52.05
N VAL A 118 38.04 -56.42 51.19
CA VAL A 118 37.37 -55.71 50.10
C VAL A 118 35.87 -55.80 50.34
N GLU A 119 35.25 -54.67 50.63
CA GLU A 119 33.79 -54.55 50.68
C GLU A 119 33.26 -54.15 49.30
N TRP A 120 32.27 -54.88 48.82
CA TRP A 120 31.63 -54.66 47.52
C TRP A 120 30.24 -54.04 47.70
N SER A 121 29.83 -53.19 46.76
CA SER A 121 28.44 -52.73 46.68
C SER A 121 28.05 -52.46 45.24
N ASP A 122 26.78 -52.69 44.90
CA ASP A 122 26.25 -52.38 43.58
C ASP A 122 26.13 -50.85 43.42
N ALA A 123 26.87 -50.28 42.47
CA ALA A 123 26.88 -48.85 42.22
C ALA A 123 25.70 -48.39 41.34
N SER A 124 24.88 -49.32 40.81
CA SER A 124 23.80 -49.02 39.86
C SER A 124 22.82 -47.99 40.40
N ILE A 125 22.38 -48.12 41.65
CA ILE A 125 21.46 -47.18 42.31
C ILE A 125 22.11 -45.80 42.45
N ARG A 126 23.38 -45.75 42.88
CA ARG A 126 24.12 -44.47 43.03
C ARG A 126 24.29 -43.77 41.69
N LEU A 127 24.63 -44.50 40.63
CA LEU A 127 24.80 -43.97 39.28
C LEU A 127 23.47 -43.54 38.66
N GLN A 128 22.39 -44.28 38.88
CA GLN A 128 21.05 -43.90 38.44
C GLN A 128 20.59 -42.62 39.14
N ASN A 129 20.83 -42.49 40.45
CA ASN A 129 20.56 -41.25 41.18
C ASN A 129 21.40 -40.07 40.69
N LEU A 130 22.65 -40.31 40.26
CA LEU A 130 23.49 -39.28 39.64
C LEU A 130 22.88 -38.82 38.30
N ASP A 131 22.42 -39.76 37.48
CA ASP A 131 21.77 -39.47 36.19
C ASP A 131 20.47 -38.67 36.39
N PHE A 132 19.59 -39.09 37.32
CA PHE A 132 18.38 -38.34 37.65
C PHE A 132 18.66 -36.90 38.10
N ARG A 133 19.71 -36.72 38.92
CA ARG A 133 20.16 -35.38 39.32
C ARG A 133 20.67 -34.57 38.13
N ALA A 134 21.41 -35.19 37.21
CA ALA A 134 21.88 -34.53 36.01
C ALA A 134 20.72 -34.11 35.09
N GLN A 135 19.71 -34.96 34.91
CA GLN A 135 18.49 -34.65 34.16
C GLN A 135 17.69 -33.51 34.78
N THR A 136 17.47 -33.53 36.10
CA THR A 136 16.76 -32.44 36.81
C THR A 136 17.53 -31.12 36.68
N THR A 137 18.86 -31.17 36.76
CA THR A 137 19.71 -30.00 36.55
C THR A 137 19.57 -29.46 35.12
N ALA A 138 19.54 -30.34 34.11
CA ALA A 138 19.37 -29.95 32.72
C ALA A 138 18.00 -29.28 32.48
N ILE A 139 16.92 -29.82 33.04
CA ILE A 139 15.57 -29.20 33.00
C ILE A 139 15.61 -27.81 33.67
N GLY A 140 16.24 -27.71 34.84
CA GLY A 140 16.38 -26.46 35.58
C GLY A 140 17.19 -25.38 34.85
N ARG A 141 17.98 -25.71 33.83
CA ARG A 141 18.70 -24.72 33.01
C ARG A 141 17.80 -24.02 32.00
N VAL A 142 16.77 -24.70 31.50
CA VAL A 142 15.90 -24.19 30.43
C VAL A 142 14.55 -23.70 30.93
N GLN A 143 14.06 -24.20 32.07
CA GLN A 143 12.76 -23.85 32.62
C GLN A 143 12.88 -23.12 33.95
N ALA A 144 11.90 -22.27 34.24
CA ALA A 144 11.67 -21.75 35.58
C ALA A 144 11.04 -22.84 36.44
N VAL A 145 11.65 -23.11 37.59
CA VAL A 145 11.22 -24.16 38.53
C VAL A 145 11.04 -23.54 39.92
N ILE A 146 9.92 -23.85 40.55
CA ILE A 146 9.63 -23.48 41.94
C ILE A 146 8.89 -24.62 42.62
N GLU A 147 9.24 -24.86 43.88
CA GLU A 147 8.64 -25.88 44.72
C GLU A 147 7.83 -25.23 45.84
N PHE A 148 6.68 -25.84 46.15
CA PHE A 148 5.79 -25.42 47.22
C PHE A 148 5.44 -26.58 48.13
N ASN A 149 5.22 -26.28 49.40
CA ASN A 149 4.45 -27.13 50.29
C ASN A 149 3.00 -27.23 49.80
N LEU A 150 2.25 -28.22 50.26
CA LEU A 150 0.83 -28.41 49.92
C LEU A 150 -0.09 -27.25 50.36
N ASP A 151 0.36 -26.45 51.34
CA ASP A 151 -0.33 -25.24 51.75
C ASP A 151 -0.06 -24.04 50.82
N GLY A 152 0.79 -24.20 49.80
CA GLY A 152 1.19 -23.15 48.86
C GLY A 152 2.41 -22.32 49.30
N THR A 153 3.06 -22.66 50.40
CA THR A 153 4.27 -22.00 50.89
C THR A 153 5.50 -22.38 50.05
N VAL A 154 6.29 -21.41 49.62
CA VAL A 154 7.49 -21.62 48.79
C VAL A 154 8.60 -22.32 49.58
N ILE A 155 9.09 -23.45 49.05
CA ILE A 155 10.23 -24.20 49.56
C ILE A 155 11.53 -23.66 48.96
N THR A 156 11.60 -23.63 47.63
CA THR A 156 12.77 -23.19 46.86
C THR A 156 12.37 -22.82 45.43
N ALA A 157 13.23 -22.08 44.73
CA ALA A 157 13.08 -21.76 43.31
C ALA A 157 14.45 -21.66 42.63
N ASN A 158 14.50 -21.97 41.34
CA ASN A 158 15.73 -21.82 40.56
C ASN A 158 15.91 -20.39 40.02
N GLU A 159 17.12 -20.10 39.54
CA GLU A 159 17.49 -18.79 38.98
C GLU A 159 16.58 -18.32 37.83
N ASN A 160 16.08 -19.24 37.01
CA ASN A 160 15.18 -18.89 35.90
C ASN A 160 13.84 -18.34 36.42
N PHE A 161 13.27 -18.95 37.46
CA PHE A 161 12.04 -18.45 38.10
C PHE A 161 12.26 -17.09 38.77
N LEU A 162 13.35 -16.98 39.52
CA LEU A 162 13.75 -15.76 40.23
C LEU A 162 13.93 -14.59 39.25
N ARG A 163 14.64 -14.82 38.15
CA ARG A 163 14.83 -13.82 37.09
C ARG A 163 13.51 -13.45 36.41
N ALA A 164 12.68 -14.43 36.05
CA ALA A 164 11.40 -14.19 35.38
C ALA A 164 10.49 -13.28 36.20
N LEU A 165 10.38 -13.49 37.52
CA LEU A 165 9.55 -12.66 38.40
C LEU A 165 10.28 -11.49 39.05
N GLY A 166 11.61 -11.43 38.96
CA GLY A 166 12.44 -10.34 39.49
C GLY A 166 12.63 -10.35 41.01
N TYR A 167 12.47 -11.51 41.65
CA TYR A 167 12.72 -11.68 43.09
C TYR A 167 14.00 -12.45 43.35
N SER A 168 14.61 -12.27 44.52
CA SER A 168 15.62 -13.19 45.06
C SER A 168 14.96 -14.31 45.86
N LEU A 169 15.68 -15.44 46.06
CA LEU A 169 15.16 -16.57 46.83
C LEU A 169 14.77 -16.16 48.25
N ALA A 170 15.59 -15.34 48.91
CA ALA A 170 15.36 -14.87 50.27
C ALA A 170 14.07 -14.04 50.42
N GLU A 171 13.61 -13.38 49.36
CA GLU A 171 12.36 -12.60 49.39
C GLU A 171 11.11 -13.47 49.30
N ILE A 172 11.21 -14.65 48.69
CA ILE A 172 10.05 -15.51 48.39
C ILE A 172 10.01 -16.78 49.23
N GLN A 173 11.15 -17.27 49.74
CA GLN A 173 11.20 -18.50 50.52
C GLN A 173 10.39 -18.36 51.81
N GLY A 174 9.55 -19.35 52.11
CA GLY A 174 8.63 -19.31 53.24
C GLY A 174 7.43 -18.36 53.06
N LYS A 175 7.30 -17.68 51.92
CA LYS A 175 6.09 -16.92 51.56
C LYS A 175 5.10 -17.79 50.82
N HIS A 176 3.82 -17.40 50.85
CA HIS A 176 2.76 -18.13 50.16
C HIS A 176 2.67 -17.70 48.68
N HIS A 177 2.37 -18.65 47.78
CA HIS A 177 2.21 -18.44 46.33
C HIS A 177 1.28 -17.28 45.96
N SER A 178 0.36 -16.89 46.84
CA SER A 178 -0.56 -15.77 46.67
C SER A 178 0.12 -14.43 46.41
N MET A 179 1.40 -14.27 46.75
CA MET A 179 2.16 -13.05 46.42
C MET A 179 2.38 -12.86 44.91
N PHE A 180 2.32 -13.93 44.12
CA PHE A 180 2.59 -13.89 42.68
C PHE A 180 1.32 -13.71 41.83
N VAL A 181 0.15 -13.49 42.42
CA VAL A 181 -1.12 -13.39 41.69
C VAL A 181 -1.80 -12.07 41.98
N GLU A 182 -2.71 -11.66 41.09
CA GLU A 182 -3.55 -10.48 41.31
C GLU A 182 -4.46 -10.67 42.53
N ALA A 183 -4.74 -9.57 43.24
CA ALA A 183 -5.57 -9.60 44.45
C ALA A 183 -6.99 -10.16 44.17
N SER A 184 -7.59 -9.78 43.04
CA SER A 184 -8.90 -10.28 42.60
C SER A 184 -8.93 -11.80 42.45
N PHE A 185 -7.88 -12.38 41.86
CA PHE A 185 -7.78 -13.84 41.70
C PHE A 185 -7.46 -14.52 43.03
N ARG A 186 -6.52 -13.99 43.82
CA ARG A 186 -6.17 -14.51 45.16
C ARG A 186 -7.39 -14.73 46.04
N ASP A 187 -8.30 -13.77 46.03
CA ASP A 187 -9.46 -13.76 46.93
C ASP A 187 -10.65 -14.58 46.37
N SER A 188 -10.51 -15.10 45.14
CA SER A 188 -11.56 -15.86 44.43
C SER A 188 -11.73 -17.30 44.92
N PRO A 189 -12.93 -17.91 44.74
CA PRO A 189 -13.14 -19.34 44.94
C PRO A 189 -12.24 -20.21 44.05
N ASN A 190 -11.94 -19.76 42.83
CA ASN A 190 -11.12 -20.51 41.87
C ASN A 190 -9.69 -20.71 42.37
N TYR A 191 -9.11 -19.72 43.07
CA TYR A 191 -7.77 -19.86 43.65
C TYR A 191 -7.73 -20.88 44.80
N ARG A 192 -8.82 -20.98 45.59
CA ARG A 192 -8.94 -22.00 46.64
C ARG A 192 -9.08 -23.40 46.03
N GLU A 193 -9.94 -23.56 45.03
CA GLU A 193 -10.10 -24.84 44.33
C GLU A 193 -8.81 -25.28 43.64
N PHE A 194 -8.05 -24.34 43.06
CA PHE A 194 -6.75 -24.63 42.46
C PHE A 194 -5.80 -25.36 43.41
N TRP A 195 -5.64 -24.89 44.66
CA TRP A 195 -4.80 -25.58 45.65
C TRP A 195 -5.44 -26.86 46.18
N GLN A 196 -6.77 -26.93 46.29
CA GLN A 196 -7.45 -28.16 46.68
C GLN A 196 -7.24 -29.28 45.66
N LYS A 197 -7.28 -28.99 44.36
CA LYS A 197 -6.93 -29.93 43.28
C LYS A 197 -5.51 -30.49 43.43
N LEU A 198 -4.53 -29.60 43.60
CA LEU A 198 -3.12 -29.99 43.78
C LEU A 198 -2.95 -30.89 45.02
N ASN A 199 -3.69 -30.60 46.10
CA ASN A 199 -3.66 -31.40 47.33
C ASN A 199 -4.33 -32.78 47.19
N ARG A 200 -5.22 -32.96 46.20
CA ARG A 200 -5.77 -34.27 45.82
C ARG A 200 -4.86 -35.04 44.86
N GLY A 201 -3.72 -34.47 44.46
CA GLY A 201 -2.78 -35.08 43.52
C GLY A 201 -3.07 -34.78 42.05
N GLU A 202 -4.05 -33.93 41.75
CA GLU A 202 -4.35 -33.49 40.38
C GLU A 202 -3.33 -32.43 39.94
N PHE A 203 -2.85 -32.48 38.70
CA PHE A 203 -1.98 -31.44 38.13
C PHE A 203 -2.80 -30.38 37.39
N GLU A 204 -2.27 -29.16 37.28
CA GLU A 204 -2.92 -28.08 36.54
C GLU A 204 -1.92 -27.45 35.55
N THR A 205 -2.33 -27.29 34.29
CA THR A 205 -1.52 -26.71 33.22
C THR A 205 -2.28 -25.59 32.51
N GLY A 206 -1.56 -24.56 32.06
CA GLY A 206 -2.15 -23.46 31.33
C GLY A 206 -1.26 -22.23 31.23
N GLU A 207 -1.82 -21.18 30.64
CA GLU A 207 -1.22 -19.86 30.65
C GLU A 207 -1.74 -19.06 31.84
N PHE A 208 -0.82 -18.43 32.56
CA PHE A 208 -1.16 -17.70 33.76
C PHE A 208 -0.49 -16.34 33.81
N LYS A 209 -1.28 -15.32 34.19
CA LYS A 209 -0.76 -14.03 34.60
C LYS A 209 -0.21 -14.10 36.02
N ARG A 210 1.01 -13.60 36.22
CA ARG A 210 1.68 -13.49 37.51
C ARG A 210 2.18 -12.07 37.74
N ILE A 211 2.31 -11.72 39.01
CA ILE A 211 2.78 -10.42 39.46
C ILE A 211 4.20 -10.59 40.00
N GLY A 212 5.16 -10.08 39.25
CA GLY A 212 6.56 -9.97 39.63
C GLY A 212 6.82 -8.81 40.59
N LYS A 213 8.08 -8.66 40.99
CA LYS A 213 8.53 -7.58 41.87
C LYS A 213 8.17 -6.21 41.28
N GLY A 214 7.71 -5.30 42.14
CA GLY A 214 7.29 -3.96 41.74
C GLY A 214 5.96 -3.91 40.97
N GLY A 215 5.16 -4.98 40.99
CA GLY A 215 3.86 -5.03 40.29
C GLY A 215 3.95 -5.39 38.81
N ARG A 216 5.13 -5.80 38.32
CA ARG A 216 5.34 -6.16 36.91
C ARG A 216 4.49 -7.35 36.51
N GLU A 217 3.76 -7.22 35.42
CA GLU A 217 3.00 -8.30 34.81
C GLU A 217 3.93 -9.28 34.09
N VAL A 218 3.77 -10.57 34.40
CA VAL A 218 4.52 -11.67 33.79
C VAL A 218 3.55 -12.75 33.35
N TRP A 219 3.58 -13.11 32.08
CA TRP A 219 2.80 -14.23 31.55
C TRP A 219 3.67 -15.46 31.48
N ILE A 220 3.17 -16.58 32.03
CA ILE A 220 3.87 -17.86 32.01
C ILE A 220 2.99 -18.94 31.42
N LEU A 221 3.58 -19.82 30.61
CA LEU A 221 3.03 -21.14 30.34
C LEU A 221 3.58 -22.09 31.39
N ALA A 222 2.73 -22.64 32.24
CA ALA A 222 3.18 -23.41 33.39
C ALA A 222 2.36 -24.68 33.65
N SER A 223 3.02 -25.65 34.29
CA SER A 223 2.41 -26.87 34.80
C SER A 223 2.78 -27.04 36.27
N TYR A 224 1.77 -27.23 37.14
CA TYR A 224 1.89 -27.46 38.56
C TYR A 224 1.65 -28.94 38.85
N ASN A 225 2.67 -29.65 39.35
CA ASN A 225 2.68 -31.10 39.45
C ASN A 225 2.91 -31.53 40.92
N PRO A 226 1.91 -32.14 41.58
CA PRO A 226 2.11 -32.76 42.89
C PRO A 226 3.15 -33.87 42.83
N VAL A 227 3.99 -33.97 43.86
CA VAL A 227 5.00 -35.03 44.05
C VAL A 227 4.54 -35.91 45.21
N PHE A 228 4.62 -37.22 45.01
CA PHE A 228 4.07 -38.24 45.89
C PHE A 228 5.16 -38.95 46.71
N ASP A 229 4.80 -39.37 47.92
CA ASP A 229 5.64 -40.24 48.75
C ASP A 229 5.52 -41.72 48.33
N GLU A 230 6.21 -42.61 49.05
CA GLU A 230 6.18 -44.07 48.80
C GLU A 230 4.79 -44.72 48.97
N ASN A 231 3.87 -44.06 49.66
CA ASN A 231 2.50 -44.53 49.88
C ASN A 231 1.51 -43.88 48.90
N GLY A 232 2.00 -43.12 47.91
CA GLY A 232 1.17 -42.44 46.91
C GLY A 232 0.44 -41.21 47.45
N LYS A 233 0.87 -40.64 48.57
CA LYS A 233 0.30 -39.40 49.13
C LYS A 233 1.09 -38.18 48.62
N PRO A 234 0.44 -37.13 48.09
CA PRO A 234 1.13 -35.89 47.76
C PRO A 234 1.84 -35.31 49.00
N PHE A 235 3.06 -34.80 48.85
CA PHE A 235 3.78 -34.12 49.93
C PHE A 235 4.35 -32.74 49.55
N LYS A 236 4.50 -32.44 48.26
CA LYS A 236 4.88 -31.12 47.74
C LYS A 236 4.36 -30.91 46.32
N VAL A 237 4.46 -29.70 45.80
CA VAL A 237 4.13 -29.35 44.41
C VAL A 237 5.37 -28.77 43.73
N VAL A 238 5.70 -29.26 42.54
CA VAL A 238 6.74 -28.70 41.68
C VAL A 238 6.09 -28.07 40.46
N LYS A 239 6.41 -26.80 40.23
CA LYS A 239 5.93 -26.05 39.06
C LYS A 239 7.07 -25.87 38.07
N PHE A 240 6.80 -26.21 36.81
CA PHE A 240 7.64 -25.87 35.67
C PHE A 240 6.97 -24.75 34.87
N ALA A 241 7.73 -23.75 34.46
CA ALA A 241 7.21 -22.60 33.73
C ALA A 241 8.18 -22.07 32.67
N THR A 242 7.60 -21.51 31.62
CA THR A 242 8.29 -20.72 30.60
C THR A 242 7.69 -19.33 30.60
N ASP A 243 8.54 -18.29 30.63
CA ASP A 243 8.10 -16.91 30.46
C ASP A 243 7.69 -16.67 29.01
N VAL A 244 6.44 -16.29 28.79
CA VAL A 244 5.86 -16.00 27.46
C VAL A 244 5.42 -14.54 27.35
N THR A 245 5.86 -13.66 28.26
CA THR A 245 5.46 -12.25 28.33
C THR A 245 5.74 -11.51 27.04
N GLU A 246 6.96 -11.60 26.51
CA GLU A 246 7.31 -10.93 25.26
C GLU A 246 6.50 -11.46 24.08
N GLN A 247 6.23 -12.78 24.03
CA GLN A 247 5.42 -13.37 22.98
C GLN A 247 3.97 -12.87 23.05
N LYS A 248 3.40 -12.76 24.25
CA LYS A 248 2.06 -12.20 24.46
C LYS A 248 1.99 -10.74 24.05
N LEU A 249 2.99 -9.93 24.42
CA LEU A 249 3.05 -8.53 24.04
C LEU A 249 3.18 -8.36 22.52
N ARG A 250 4.05 -9.13 21.85
CA ARG A 250 4.15 -9.11 20.37
C ARG A 250 2.83 -9.49 19.71
N ASN A 251 2.15 -10.53 20.19
CA ASN A 251 0.87 -10.94 19.64
C ASN A 251 -0.21 -9.87 19.86
N ALA A 252 -0.21 -9.19 21.02
CA ALA A 252 -1.13 -8.09 21.30
C ALA A 252 -0.85 -6.87 20.42
N ASP A 253 0.42 -6.54 20.19
CA ASP A 253 0.83 -5.47 19.27
C ASP A 253 0.40 -5.77 17.84
N PHE A 254 0.65 -6.98 17.33
CA PHE A 254 0.18 -7.40 15.99
C PHE A 254 -1.34 -7.33 15.86
N ALA A 255 -2.09 -7.79 16.86
CA ALA A 255 -3.54 -7.68 16.88
C ALA A 255 -3.99 -6.21 16.88
N GLY A 256 -3.31 -5.34 17.65
CA GLY A 256 -3.56 -3.91 17.69
C GLY A 256 -3.33 -3.22 16.35
N GLN A 257 -2.24 -3.56 15.65
CA GLN A 257 -1.94 -3.02 14.32
C GLN A 257 -2.99 -3.42 13.29
N ILE A 258 -3.41 -4.70 13.26
CA ILE A 258 -4.48 -5.18 12.38
C ILE A 258 -5.79 -4.43 12.66
N ALA A 259 -6.15 -4.24 13.94
CA ALA A 259 -7.35 -3.49 14.31
C ALA A 259 -7.27 -2.00 13.91
N ALA A 260 -6.08 -1.38 13.92
CA ALA A 260 -5.91 -0.01 13.46
C ALA A 260 -6.08 0.13 11.94
N ILE A 261 -5.60 -0.85 11.16
CA ILE A 261 -5.83 -0.90 9.71
C ILE A 261 -7.32 -1.11 9.43
N ASP A 262 -7.96 -2.04 10.14
CA ASP A 262 -9.38 -2.35 9.97
C ASP A 262 -10.29 -1.14 10.19
N LYS A 263 -9.93 -0.26 11.15
CA LYS A 263 -10.65 0.99 11.42
C LYS A 263 -10.54 2.03 10.31
N SER A 264 -9.44 2.06 9.56
CA SER A 264 -9.10 3.16 8.65
C SER A 264 -9.21 2.82 7.17
N GLN A 265 -9.05 1.55 6.79
CA GLN A 265 -9.01 1.11 5.40
C GLN A 265 -10.11 0.08 5.09
N ALA A 266 -10.49 0.01 3.82
CA ALA A 266 -11.32 -1.07 3.30
C ALA A 266 -10.44 -2.32 3.12
N VAL A 267 -10.82 -3.41 3.78
CA VAL A 267 -10.08 -4.69 3.75
C VAL A 267 -10.97 -5.80 3.24
N ILE A 268 -10.45 -6.62 2.34
CA ILE A 268 -11.11 -7.83 1.85
C ILE A 268 -10.08 -8.94 1.64
N GLU A 269 -10.47 -10.16 2.01
CA GLU A 269 -9.65 -11.35 1.84
C GLU A 269 -10.20 -12.24 0.73
N PHE A 270 -9.29 -12.78 -0.08
CA PHE A 270 -9.59 -13.76 -1.11
C PHE A 270 -8.80 -15.05 -0.88
N ALA A 271 -9.39 -16.17 -1.25
CA ALA A 271 -8.63 -17.38 -1.55
C ALA A 271 -7.78 -17.17 -2.81
N MET A 272 -6.82 -18.06 -3.04
CA MET A 272 -5.85 -17.93 -4.14
C MET A 272 -6.49 -18.01 -5.54
N ASP A 273 -7.70 -18.57 -5.63
CA ASP A 273 -8.51 -18.62 -6.83
C ASP A 273 -9.34 -17.34 -7.06
N GLY A 274 -9.25 -16.34 -6.17
CA GLY A 274 -10.03 -15.10 -6.24
C GLY A 274 -11.39 -15.13 -5.55
N THR A 275 -11.73 -16.21 -4.86
CA THR A 275 -12.99 -16.32 -4.09
C THR A 275 -12.93 -15.50 -2.80
N VAL A 276 -13.93 -14.66 -2.55
CA VAL A 276 -14.04 -13.82 -1.35
C VAL A 276 -14.25 -14.69 -0.11
N ARG A 277 -13.39 -14.51 0.90
CA ARG A 277 -13.50 -15.19 2.20
C ARG A 277 -14.20 -14.33 3.24
N THR A 278 -13.79 -13.08 3.35
CA THR A 278 -14.36 -12.10 4.29
C THR A 278 -14.01 -10.68 3.83
N ALA A 279 -14.75 -9.69 4.32
CA ALA A 279 -14.47 -8.27 4.12
C ALA A 279 -14.90 -7.48 5.36
N ASN A 280 -14.21 -6.37 5.62
CA ASN A 280 -14.54 -5.50 6.76
C ASN A 280 -15.66 -4.50 6.42
N ALA A 281 -16.17 -3.82 7.46
CA ALA A 281 -17.26 -2.86 7.33
C ALA A 281 -16.94 -1.70 6.37
N ASN A 282 -15.68 -1.25 6.32
CA ASN A 282 -15.24 -0.20 5.42
C ASN A 282 -15.36 -0.62 3.96
N PHE A 283 -14.89 -1.81 3.59
CA PHE A 283 -15.02 -2.33 2.23
C PHE A 283 -16.48 -2.48 1.81
N LEU A 284 -17.29 -3.07 2.68
CA LEU A 284 -18.72 -3.28 2.47
C LEU A 284 -19.44 -1.96 2.24
N LYS A 285 -19.17 -0.95 3.08
CA LYS A 285 -19.72 0.41 2.93
C LYS A 285 -19.27 1.07 1.63
N THR A 286 -17.98 1.00 1.30
CA THR A 286 -17.41 1.62 0.10
C THR A 286 -18.04 1.07 -1.18
N LEU A 287 -18.20 -0.25 -1.30
CA LEU A 287 -18.83 -0.85 -2.49
C LEU A 287 -20.36 -0.98 -2.39
N GLY A 288 -20.95 -0.82 -1.21
CA GLY A 288 -22.41 -0.88 -1.00
C GLY A 288 -22.97 -2.30 -0.92
N TYR A 289 -22.15 -3.31 -0.60
CA TYR A 289 -22.57 -4.69 -0.44
C TYR A 289 -22.65 -5.09 1.04
N THR A 290 -23.41 -6.13 1.36
CA THR A 290 -23.27 -6.86 2.63
C THR A 290 -22.26 -8.01 2.48
N LEU A 291 -21.75 -8.54 3.60
CA LEU A 291 -20.84 -9.70 3.54
C LEU A 291 -21.53 -10.91 2.88
N HIS A 292 -22.80 -11.13 3.18
CA HIS A 292 -23.60 -12.20 2.59
C HIS A 292 -23.69 -12.09 1.06
N ASP A 293 -23.70 -10.87 0.50
CA ASP A 293 -23.79 -10.67 -0.95
C ASP A 293 -22.52 -11.11 -1.68
N ILE A 294 -21.37 -11.06 -1.01
CA ILE A 294 -20.05 -11.22 -1.66
C ILE A 294 -19.30 -12.47 -1.22
N GLN A 295 -19.56 -13.00 -0.01
CA GLN A 295 -18.82 -14.13 0.54
C GLN A 295 -19.03 -15.38 -0.34
N GLY A 296 -17.93 -16.07 -0.66
CA GLY A 296 -17.95 -17.22 -1.55
C GLY A 296 -18.09 -16.87 -3.04
N ARG A 297 -18.25 -15.61 -3.41
CA ARG A 297 -18.23 -15.17 -4.81
C ARG A 297 -16.82 -14.81 -5.27
N HIS A 298 -16.59 -14.85 -6.57
CA HIS A 298 -15.30 -14.51 -7.15
C HIS A 298 -15.13 -12.99 -7.32
N HIS A 299 -13.91 -12.48 -7.12
CA HIS A 299 -13.53 -11.06 -7.24
C HIS A 299 -14.03 -10.38 -8.53
N SER A 300 -14.19 -11.13 -9.63
CA SER A 300 -14.67 -10.60 -10.92
C SER A 300 -16.03 -9.92 -10.85
N MET A 301 -16.84 -10.16 -9.81
CA MET A 301 -18.09 -9.43 -9.60
C MET A 301 -17.91 -7.92 -9.39
N PHE A 302 -16.73 -7.48 -8.93
CA PHE A 302 -16.41 -6.07 -8.72
C PHE A 302 -15.75 -5.42 -9.93
N VAL A 303 -15.53 -6.16 -11.02
CA VAL A 303 -14.77 -5.71 -12.19
C VAL A 303 -15.73 -5.48 -13.34
N ASP A 304 -15.46 -4.47 -14.16
CA ASP A 304 -16.25 -4.20 -15.35
C ASP A 304 -16.27 -5.45 -16.27
N PRO A 305 -17.44 -5.87 -16.80
CA PRO A 305 -17.53 -7.02 -17.70
C PRO A 305 -16.60 -6.95 -18.90
N ALA A 306 -16.30 -5.75 -19.43
CA ALA A 306 -15.37 -5.61 -20.55
C ALA A 306 -13.90 -5.84 -20.14
N GLU A 307 -13.55 -5.59 -18.86
CA GLU A 307 -12.19 -5.75 -18.34
C GLU A 307 -11.90 -7.17 -17.85
N ARG A 308 -12.89 -7.82 -17.22
CA ARG A 308 -12.69 -9.14 -16.59
C ARG A 308 -12.31 -10.24 -17.59
N ASP A 309 -12.69 -10.09 -18.85
CA ASP A 309 -12.45 -11.07 -19.91
C ASP A 309 -11.10 -10.83 -20.62
N LEU A 310 -10.39 -9.76 -20.28
CA LEU A 310 -9.08 -9.44 -20.86
C LEU A 310 -7.97 -10.36 -20.34
N PRO A 311 -6.94 -10.66 -21.16
CA PRO A 311 -5.76 -11.41 -20.71
C PRO A 311 -5.08 -10.82 -19.47
N ALA A 312 -5.09 -9.49 -19.34
CA ALA A 312 -4.52 -8.78 -18.19
C ALA A 312 -5.16 -9.18 -16.84
N TYR A 313 -6.46 -9.45 -16.82
CA TYR A 313 -7.16 -9.88 -15.60
C TYR A 313 -6.72 -11.29 -15.16
N ARG A 314 -6.43 -12.18 -16.11
CA ARG A 314 -5.90 -13.52 -15.82
C ARG A 314 -4.46 -13.45 -15.30
N GLU A 315 -3.61 -12.65 -15.94
CA GLU A 315 -2.23 -12.47 -15.50
C GLU A 315 -2.16 -11.82 -14.12
N PHE A 316 -3.06 -10.89 -13.80
CA PHE A 316 -3.18 -10.29 -12.47
C PHE A 316 -3.30 -11.36 -11.36
N TRP A 317 -4.18 -12.35 -11.53
CA TRP A 317 -4.32 -13.44 -10.55
C TRP A 317 -3.16 -14.44 -10.62
N ALA A 318 -2.57 -14.66 -11.79
CA ALA A 318 -1.37 -15.50 -11.91
C ALA A 318 -0.18 -14.90 -11.14
N ALA A 319 0.02 -13.59 -11.22
CA ALA A 319 1.04 -12.86 -10.45
C ALA A 319 0.83 -12.99 -8.94
N LEU A 320 -0.39 -12.78 -8.45
CA LEU A 320 -0.72 -12.98 -7.04
C LEU A 320 -0.45 -14.43 -6.58
N ASN A 321 -0.71 -15.42 -7.44
CA ASN A 321 -0.41 -16.83 -7.18
C ASN A 321 1.09 -17.14 -7.13
N ARG A 322 1.94 -16.33 -7.78
CA ARG A 322 3.40 -16.40 -7.64
C ARG A 322 3.92 -15.64 -6.42
N GLY A 323 3.05 -14.95 -5.68
CA GLY A 323 3.43 -14.14 -4.52
C GLY A 323 3.74 -12.68 -4.85
N GLU A 324 3.54 -12.25 -6.09
CA GLU A 324 3.77 -10.88 -6.54
C GLU A 324 2.59 -10.00 -6.13
N TYR A 325 2.82 -9.00 -5.29
CA TYR A 325 1.77 -8.04 -4.92
C TYR A 325 1.42 -7.12 -6.10
N GLN A 326 0.19 -6.63 -6.11
CA GLN A 326 -0.30 -5.70 -7.14
C GLN A 326 -0.81 -4.43 -6.49
N THR A 327 -0.43 -3.27 -7.02
CA THR A 327 -0.87 -1.96 -6.52
C THR A 327 -1.34 -1.09 -7.67
N GLY A 328 -2.33 -0.25 -7.43
CA GLY A 328 -2.84 0.65 -8.46
C GLY A 328 -4.13 1.36 -8.08
N GLU A 329 -4.56 2.23 -8.98
CA GLU A 329 -5.89 2.81 -8.98
C GLU A 329 -6.79 1.94 -9.86
N PHE A 330 -7.93 1.52 -9.33
CA PHE A 330 -8.82 0.59 -9.99
C PHE A 330 -10.25 1.09 -9.98
N ARG A 331 -10.88 1.05 -11.15
CA ARG A 331 -12.33 1.18 -11.29
C ARG A 331 -12.99 -0.13 -10.87
N ARG A 332 -14.00 -0.03 -10.01
CA ARG A 332 -14.79 -1.16 -9.51
C ARG A 332 -16.28 -0.87 -9.60
N VAL A 333 -17.04 -1.94 -9.70
CA VAL A 333 -18.50 -1.92 -9.75
C VAL A 333 -19.03 -2.28 -8.36
N GLY A 334 -19.66 -1.31 -7.72
CA GLY A 334 -20.39 -1.46 -6.47
C GLY A 334 -21.82 -1.96 -6.69
N ALA A 335 -22.54 -2.17 -5.59
CA ALA A 335 -23.94 -2.57 -5.62
C ALA A 335 -24.79 -1.59 -6.43
N GLY A 336 -25.75 -2.12 -7.21
CA GLY A 336 -26.58 -1.33 -8.11
C GLY A 336 -25.85 -0.78 -9.34
N GLY A 337 -24.64 -1.27 -9.65
CA GLY A 337 -23.86 -0.82 -10.81
C GLY A 337 -23.10 0.50 -10.58
N ARG A 338 -23.01 0.96 -9.33
CA ARG A 338 -22.32 2.20 -8.99
C ARG A 338 -20.82 2.09 -9.28
N GLU A 339 -20.29 3.05 -10.01
CA GLU A 339 -18.86 3.15 -10.23
C GLU A 339 -18.15 3.63 -8.96
N VAL A 340 -17.09 2.93 -8.57
CA VAL A 340 -16.25 3.25 -7.41
C VAL A 340 -14.80 3.17 -7.84
N TRP A 341 -14.02 4.22 -7.57
CA TRP A 341 -12.59 4.20 -7.77
C TRP A 341 -11.89 3.93 -6.45
N ILE A 342 -10.97 2.99 -6.46
CA ILE A 342 -10.19 2.64 -5.29
C ILE A 342 -8.70 2.67 -5.60
N GLN A 343 -7.92 3.23 -4.68
CA GLN A 343 -6.49 2.99 -4.64
C GLN A 343 -6.25 1.78 -3.76
N ALA A 344 -5.70 0.71 -4.31
CA ALA A 344 -5.62 -0.56 -3.61
C ALA A 344 -4.30 -1.28 -3.81
N SER A 345 -3.91 -2.05 -2.79
CA SER A 345 -2.84 -3.04 -2.85
C SER A 345 -3.40 -4.42 -2.55
N TYR A 346 -3.06 -5.40 -3.39
CA TYR A 346 -3.42 -6.81 -3.26
C TYR A 346 -2.15 -7.57 -2.85
N ASN A 347 -2.15 -8.12 -1.65
CA ASN A 347 -0.96 -8.66 -1.00
C ASN A 347 -1.14 -10.15 -0.70
N PRO A 348 -0.44 -11.04 -1.42
CA PRO A 348 -0.43 -12.46 -1.09
C PRO A 348 0.18 -12.70 0.29
N ILE A 349 -0.49 -13.51 1.11
CA ILE A 349 -0.01 -13.94 2.43
C ILE A 349 0.59 -15.33 2.30
N MET A 350 1.81 -15.48 2.80
CA MET A 350 2.58 -16.72 2.73
C MET A 350 2.32 -17.61 3.94
N ASP A 351 2.36 -18.92 3.73
CA ASP A 351 2.39 -19.91 4.81
C ASP A 351 3.82 -20.06 5.39
N LEU A 352 3.98 -20.97 6.35
CA LEU A 352 5.28 -21.25 6.99
C LEU A 352 6.34 -21.81 6.03
N ASN A 353 5.95 -22.30 4.86
CA ASN A 353 6.84 -22.80 3.82
C ASN A 353 7.10 -21.75 2.71
N GLY A 354 6.60 -20.52 2.87
CA GLY A 354 6.75 -19.45 1.90
C GLY A 354 5.79 -19.54 0.70
N LYS A 355 4.77 -20.40 0.74
CA LYS A 355 3.79 -20.53 -0.34
C LYS A 355 2.60 -19.58 -0.13
N PRO A 356 2.16 -18.81 -1.15
CA PRO A 356 0.93 -18.02 -1.05
C PRO A 356 -0.29 -18.90 -0.76
N PHE A 357 -1.10 -18.53 0.24
CA PHE A 357 -2.32 -19.29 0.59
C PHE A 357 -3.59 -18.44 0.67
N LYS A 358 -3.47 -17.10 0.74
CA LYS A 358 -4.58 -16.16 0.59
C LYS A 358 -4.08 -14.82 0.08
N VAL A 359 -4.98 -13.96 -0.39
CA VAL A 359 -4.68 -12.57 -0.77
C VAL A 359 -5.45 -11.64 0.15
N VAL A 360 -4.77 -10.66 0.75
CA VAL A 360 -5.39 -9.58 1.51
C VAL A 360 -5.26 -8.30 0.72
N LYS A 361 -6.39 -7.68 0.43
CA LYS A 361 -6.44 -6.39 -0.26
C LYS A 361 -6.75 -5.28 0.72
N TYR A 362 -5.94 -4.23 0.68
CA TYR A 362 -6.19 -2.96 1.36
C TYR A 362 -6.58 -1.92 0.32
N ALA A 363 -7.62 -1.14 0.59
CA ALA A 363 -8.13 -0.14 -0.34
C ALA A 363 -8.56 1.14 0.38
N SER A 364 -8.38 2.26 -0.33
CA SER A 364 -8.96 3.55 0.00
C SER A 364 -9.92 3.96 -1.11
N ASP A 365 -11.09 4.48 -0.75
CA ASP A 365 -12.03 5.05 -1.72
C ASP A 365 -11.49 6.38 -2.21
N VAL A 366 -11.19 6.45 -3.50
CA VAL A 366 -10.68 7.65 -4.17
C VAL A 366 -11.65 8.19 -5.22
N THR A 367 -12.92 7.74 -5.18
CA THR A 367 -13.96 8.10 -6.14
C THR A 367 -14.12 9.61 -6.28
N ALA A 368 -14.17 10.33 -5.17
CA ALA A 368 -14.31 11.79 -5.19
C ALA A 368 -13.10 12.48 -5.85
N GLN A 369 -11.88 12.02 -5.57
CA GLN A 369 -10.66 12.59 -6.15
C GLN A 369 -10.55 12.30 -7.64
N VAL A 370 -10.83 11.06 -8.07
CA VAL A 370 -10.78 10.70 -9.49
C VAL A 370 -11.85 11.45 -10.29
N ILE A 371 -13.08 11.54 -9.77
CA ILE A 371 -14.15 12.32 -10.43
C ILE A 371 -13.79 13.80 -10.49
N ALA A 372 -13.19 14.37 -9.44
CA ALA A 372 -12.73 15.76 -9.45
C ALA A 372 -11.65 15.97 -10.51
N ARG A 373 -10.65 15.08 -10.58
CA ARG A 373 -9.58 15.11 -11.60
C ARG A 373 -10.13 15.06 -13.02
N LEU A 374 -11.01 14.11 -13.31
CA LEU A 374 -11.65 13.97 -14.63
C LEU A 374 -12.50 15.19 -15.01
N LYS A 375 -13.20 15.80 -14.04
CA LYS A 375 -13.96 17.03 -14.26
C LYS A 375 -13.02 18.20 -14.58
N SER A 376 -11.93 18.37 -13.83
CA SER A 376 -10.94 19.43 -14.08
C SER A 376 -10.30 19.28 -15.46
N GLU A 377 -9.93 18.06 -15.87
CA GLU A 377 -9.40 17.80 -17.21
C GLU A 377 -10.40 18.16 -18.33
N ARG A 378 -11.68 17.81 -18.14
CA ARG A 378 -12.73 18.18 -19.08
C ARG A 378 -12.94 19.69 -19.18
N VAL A 379 -12.95 20.39 -18.05
CA VAL A 379 -13.07 21.85 -18.00
C VAL A 379 -11.87 22.51 -18.70
N ARG A 380 -10.66 21.99 -18.49
CA ARG A 380 -9.46 22.48 -19.19
C ARG A 380 -9.59 22.34 -20.71
N GLY A 381 -9.99 21.17 -21.20
CA GLY A 381 -10.20 20.97 -22.65
C GLY A 381 -11.25 21.91 -23.23
N MET A 382 -12.32 22.21 -22.49
CA MET A 382 -13.30 23.22 -22.90
C MET A 382 -12.72 24.65 -22.93
N MET A 383 -11.88 25.02 -21.95
CA MET A 383 -11.23 26.33 -21.91
C MET A 383 -10.24 26.52 -23.06
N GLU A 384 -9.46 25.49 -23.40
CA GLU A 384 -8.56 25.50 -24.57
C GLU A 384 -9.33 25.72 -25.88
N GLN A 385 -10.50 25.08 -26.04
CA GLN A 385 -11.37 25.29 -27.19
C GLN A 385 -11.92 26.72 -27.28
N VAL A 386 -12.35 27.30 -26.15
CA VAL A 386 -12.84 28.70 -26.12
C VAL A 386 -11.70 29.69 -26.40
N ALA A 387 -10.51 29.45 -25.86
CA ALA A 387 -9.34 30.29 -26.13
C ALA A 387 -8.96 30.28 -27.62
N ALA A 388 -8.94 29.10 -28.24
CA ALA A 388 -8.70 28.97 -29.68
C ALA A 388 -9.77 29.70 -30.51
N GLY A 389 -11.06 29.54 -30.14
CA GLY A 389 -12.16 30.28 -30.79
C GLY A 389 -12.06 31.80 -30.61
N ALA A 390 -11.58 32.26 -29.45
CA ALA A 390 -11.35 33.69 -29.21
C ALA A 390 -10.20 34.24 -30.06
N GLU A 391 -9.12 33.48 -30.27
CA GLU A 391 -8.02 33.86 -31.18
C GLU A 391 -8.49 33.97 -32.63
N GLU A 392 -9.28 32.99 -33.10
CA GLU A 392 -9.85 32.99 -34.45
C GLU A 392 -10.81 34.18 -34.65
N LEU A 393 -11.69 34.45 -33.68
CA LEU A 393 -12.54 35.64 -33.69
C LEU A 393 -11.72 36.93 -33.72
N ASN A 394 -10.60 37.00 -33.00
CA ASN A 394 -9.73 38.18 -33.00
C ASN A 394 -9.12 38.42 -34.38
N ALA A 395 -8.74 37.35 -35.09
CA ALA A 395 -8.29 37.45 -36.49
C ALA A 395 -9.41 37.97 -37.40
N SER A 396 -10.62 37.43 -37.31
CA SER A 396 -11.78 37.92 -38.08
C SER A 396 -12.12 39.38 -37.78
N VAL A 397 -12.03 39.80 -36.52
CA VAL A 397 -12.24 41.21 -36.12
C VAL A 397 -11.23 42.13 -36.78
N ARG A 398 -9.95 41.74 -36.88
CA ARG A 398 -8.93 42.53 -37.60
C ARG A 398 -9.24 42.64 -39.09
N GLU A 399 -9.60 41.53 -39.74
CA GLU A 399 -9.98 41.53 -41.16
C GLU A 399 -11.20 42.43 -41.43
N ILE A 400 -12.22 42.37 -40.58
CA ILE A 400 -13.39 43.24 -40.68
C ILE A 400 -12.97 44.69 -40.49
N SER A 401 -12.14 45.01 -39.49
CA SER A 401 -11.65 46.37 -39.25
C SER A 401 -10.92 46.93 -40.48
N GLU A 402 -10.05 46.15 -41.11
CA GLU A 402 -9.36 46.54 -42.36
C GLU A 402 -10.35 46.77 -43.51
N ALA A 403 -11.35 45.89 -43.65
CA ALA A 403 -12.41 46.04 -44.64
C ALA A 403 -13.27 47.30 -44.40
N MET A 404 -13.50 47.68 -43.15
CA MET A 404 -14.24 48.90 -42.80
C MET A 404 -13.45 50.16 -43.16
N VAL A 405 -12.14 50.19 -42.90
CA VAL A 405 -11.27 51.30 -43.32
C VAL A 405 -11.32 51.47 -44.83
N LYS A 406 -11.15 50.37 -45.58
CA LYS A 406 -11.23 50.39 -47.05
C LYS A 406 -12.61 50.80 -47.57
N SER A 407 -13.68 50.38 -46.91
CA SER A 407 -15.05 50.78 -47.25
C SER A 407 -15.28 52.27 -47.03
N LYS A 408 -14.72 52.84 -45.95
CA LYS A 408 -14.76 54.28 -45.65
C LYS A 408 -14.05 55.09 -46.74
N GLU A 409 -12.85 54.67 -47.13
CA GLU A 409 -12.09 55.31 -48.22
C GLU A 409 -12.85 55.25 -49.55
N THR A 410 -13.45 54.10 -49.86
CA THR A 410 -14.24 53.91 -51.09
C THR A 410 -15.49 54.80 -51.11
N ALA A 411 -16.19 54.93 -49.98
CA ALA A 411 -17.35 55.81 -49.86
C ALA A 411 -16.96 57.29 -49.99
N ALA A 412 -15.81 57.69 -49.42
CA ALA A 412 -15.28 59.05 -49.57
C ALA A 412 -14.94 59.35 -51.05
N ALA A 413 -14.20 58.45 -51.71
CA ALA A 413 -13.86 58.60 -53.12
C ALA A 413 -15.11 58.65 -54.03
N ALA A 414 -16.13 57.83 -53.73
CA ALA A 414 -17.40 57.87 -54.46
C ALA A 414 -18.14 59.20 -54.27
N THR A 415 -18.06 59.79 -53.08
CA THR A 415 -18.63 61.12 -52.80
C THR A 415 -17.93 62.19 -53.65
N ASP A 416 -16.60 62.17 -53.74
CA ASP A 416 -15.82 63.10 -54.57
C ASP A 416 -16.16 62.94 -56.07
N HIS A 417 -16.32 61.71 -56.54
CA HIS A 417 -16.72 61.44 -57.93
C HIS A 417 -18.13 61.97 -58.23
N VAL A 418 -19.08 61.79 -57.32
CA VAL A 418 -20.45 62.33 -57.48
C VAL A 418 -20.44 63.86 -57.47
N GLN A 419 -19.64 64.50 -56.62
CA GLN A 419 -19.49 65.96 -56.63
C GLN A 419 -18.89 66.48 -57.94
N SER A 420 -17.86 65.80 -58.47
CA SER A 420 -17.28 66.16 -59.77
C SER A 420 -18.29 65.99 -60.91
N ALA A 421 -19.08 64.91 -60.90
CA ALA A 421 -20.13 64.68 -61.89
C ALA A 421 -21.24 65.72 -61.81
N ASP A 422 -21.63 66.12 -60.60
CA ASP A 422 -22.64 67.16 -60.36
C ASP A 422 -22.18 68.51 -60.93
N HIS A 423 -20.92 68.89 -60.68
CA HIS A 423 -20.35 70.10 -61.26
C HIS A 423 -20.30 70.07 -62.80
N GLN A 424 -20.03 68.90 -63.41
CA GLN A 424 -20.07 68.76 -64.87
C GLN A 424 -21.51 68.88 -65.43
N ALA A 425 -22.49 68.29 -64.75
CA ALA A 425 -23.91 68.40 -65.13
C ALA A 425 -24.42 69.84 -65.00
N GLN A 426 -24.01 70.57 -63.95
CA GLN A 426 -24.32 72.00 -63.80
C GLN A 426 -23.70 72.84 -64.92
N ARG A 427 -22.46 72.54 -65.33
CA ARG A 427 -21.83 73.21 -66.49
C ARG A 427 -22.54 72.93 -67.80
N LEU A 428 -23.03 71.70 -68.01
CA LEU A 428 -23.86 71.36 -69.17
C LEU A 428 -25.17 72.14 -69.19
N THR A 429 -25.85 72.22 -68.03
CA THR A 429 -27.07 73.02 -67.85
C THR A 429 -26.84 74.50 -68.20
N ALA A 430 -25.74 75.08 -67.70
CA ALA A 430 -25.35 76.46 -68.01
C ALA A 430 -25.02 76.67 -69.50
N ALA A 431 -24.35 75.70 -70.13
CA ALA A 431 -24.04 75.75 -71.55
C ALA A 431 -25.30 75.66 -72.43
N ALA A 432 -26.23 74.78 -72.09
CA ALA A 432 -27.53 74.65 -72.75
C ALA A 432 -28.34 75.96 -72.65
N ALA A 433 -28.41 76.56 -71.46
CA ALA A 433 -29.08 77.85 -71.26
C ALA A 433 -28.47 78.98 -72.11
N SER A 434 -27.13 79.03 -72.19
CA SER A 434 -26.42 79.98 -73.06
C SER A 434 -26.74 79.76 -74.53
N MET A 435 -26.80 78.49 -74.98
CA MET A 435 -27.17 78.13 -76.34
C MET A 435 -28.61 78.53 -76.68
N SER A 436 -29.58 78.34 -75.76
CA SER A 436 -30.95 78.83 -75.97
C SER A 436 -30.99 80.36 -76.16
N GLY A 437 -30.16 81.11 -75.43
CA GLY A 437 -30.01 82.56 -75.65
C GLY A 437 -29.48 82.92 -77.04
N ILE A 438 -28.51 82.16 -77.55
CA ILE A 438 -27.98 82.33 -78.92
C ILE A 438 -29.04 81.99 -79.97
N LEU A 439 -29.81 80.91 -79.77
CA LEU A 439 -30.88 80.51 -80.69
C LEU A 439 -31.99 81.56 -80.76
N GLN A 440 -32.36 82.17 -79.63
CA GLN A 440 -33.31 83.28 -79.61
C GLN A 440 -32.82 84.45 -80.48
N MET A 441 -31.55 84.82 -80.33
CA MET A 441 -30.92 85.89 -81.13
C MET A 441 -30.91 85.54 -82.64
N ILE A 442 -30.56 84.30 -83.00
CA ILE A 442 -30.60 83.85 -84.40
C ILE A 442 -32.04 83.85 -84.93
N GLY A 443 -33.01 83.43 -84.13
CA GLY A 443 -34.44 83.50 -84.43
C GLY A 443 -34.88 84.92 -84.76
N ASP A 444 -34.47 85.89 -83.94
CA ASP A 444 -34.77 87.32 -84.15
C ASP A 444 -34.13 87.84 -85.46
N ILE A 445 -32.87 87.47 -85.73
CA ILE A 445 -32.15 87.85 -86.97
C ILE A 445 -32.82 87.25 -88.21
N THR A 446 -33.14 85.95 -88.19
CA THR A 446 -33.83 85.30 -89.33
C THR A 446 -35.21 85.90 -89.56
N GLY A 447 -35.92 86.28 -88.49
CA GLY A 447 -37.17 87.05 -88.55
C GLY A 447 -36.99 88.40 -89.26
N GLN A 448 -35.96 89.17 -88.88
CA GLN A 448 -35.63 90.44 -89.54
C GLN A 448 -35.24 90.25 -91.01
N ILE A 449 -34.40 89.26 -91.34
CA ILE A 449 -34.02 88.95 -92.72
C ILE A 449 -35.25 88.60 -93.56
N ASN A 450 -36.17 87.80 -93.02
CA ASN A 450 -37.40 87.46 -93.72
C ASN A 450 -38.31 88.69 -93.97
N LEU A 451 -38.36 89.64 -93.03
CA LEU A 451 -39.06 90.92 -93.21
C LEU A 451 -38.38 91.82 -94.25
N LEU A 452 -37.04 91.90 -94.25
CA LEU A 452 -36.28 92.64 -95.26
C LEU A 452 -36.46 92.02 -96.66
N ALA A 453 -36.43 90.69 -96.75
CA ALA A 453 -36.69 89.97 -97.99
C ALA A 453 -38.12 90.18 -98.50
N LEU A 454 -39.11 90.23 -97.59
CA LEU A 454 -40.49 90.57 -97.92
C LEU A 454 -40.60 92.00 -98.47
N ASN A 455 -39.98 92.98 -97.80
CA ASN A 455 -39.94 94.37 -98.27
C ASN A 455 -39.27 94.48 -99.66
N ALA A 456 -38.16 93.77 -99.86
CA ALA A 456 -37.48 93.70 -101.16
C ALA A 456 -38.35 93.02 -102.24
N THR A 457 -39.13 92.00 -101.88
CA THR A 457 -40.09 91.36 -102.80
C THR A 457 -41.19 92.34 -103.22
N ILE A 458 -41.72 93.13 -102.28
CA ILE A 458 -42.74 94.16 -102.56
C ILE A 458 -42.18 95.25 -103.48
N GLU A 459 -40.99 95.77 -103.20
CA GLU A 459 -40.37 96.82 -104.02
C GLU A 459 -39.99 96.30 -105.42
N SER A 460 -39.55 95.04 -105.52
CA SER A 460 -39.31 94.38 -106.80
C SER A 460 -40.57 94.23 -107.64
N ALA A 461 -41.73 93.93 -107.01
CA ALA A 461 -43.03 93.87 -107.69
C ALA A 461 -43.50 95.27 -108.14
N ARG A 462 -43.16 96.32 -107.39
CA ARG A 462 -43.48 97.72 -107.71
C ARG A 462 -42.69 98.27 -108.90
N ALA A 463 -41.47 97.77 -109.13
CA ALA A 463 -40.57 98.18 -110.21
C ALA A 463 -40.87 97.57 -111.60
N GLY A 464 -41.86 96.68 -111.73
CA GLY A 464 -42.29 96.12 -113.02
C GLY A 464 -41.23 95.25 -113.72
N GLU A 465 -41.09 95.38 -115.05
CA GLU A 465 -40.13 94.59 -115.86
C GLU A 465 -38.66 94.77 -115.40
N ALA A 466 -38.28 95.94 -114.86
CA ALA A 466 -36.93 96.22 -114.37
C ALA A 466 -36.59 95.53 -113.03
N GLY A 467 -37.59 95.06 -112.28
CA GLY A 467 -37.44 94.44 -110.96
C GLY A 467 -37.31 92.91 -110.96
N ARG A 468 -37.43 92.24 -112.11
CA ARG A 468 -37.47 90.76 -112.21
C ARG A 468 -36.26 90.07 -111.58
N GLY A 469 -35.04 90.57 -111.81
CA GLY A 469 -33.81 90.00 -111.24
C GLY A 469 -33.76 90.14 -109.71
N PHE A 470 -34.21 91.28 -109.17
CA PHE A 470 -34.30 91.53 -107.73
C PHE A 470 -35.38 90.68 -107.05
N ALA A 471 -36.50 90.41 -107.72
CA ALA A 471 -37.56 89.54 -107.21
C ALA A 471 -37.06 88.11 -106.95
N VAL A 472 -36.20 87.57 -107.83
CA VAL A 472 -35.60 86.23 -107.66
C VAL A 472 -34.66 86.22 -106.45
N VAL A 473 -33.80 87.22 -106.31
CA VAL A 473 -32.90 87.33 -105.15
C VAL A 473 -33.68 87.50 -103.84
N ALA A 474 -34.72 88.33 -103.83
CA ALA A 474 -35.56 88.52 -102.64
C ALA A 474 -36.30 87.24 -102.23
N ALA A 475 -36.82 86.48 -103.20
CA ALA A 475 -37.43 85.17 -102.94
C ALA A 475 -36.40 84.15 -102.41
N GLU A 476 -35.17 84.14 -102.94
CA GLU A 476 -34.10 83.27 -102.48
C GLU A 476 -33.66 83.60 -101.05
N VAL A 477 -33.47 84.89 -100.73
CA VAL A 477 -33.16 85.35 -99.35
C VAL A 477 -34.29 84.99 -98.39
N LYS A 478 -35.55 85.12 -98.81
CA LYS A 478 -36.72 84.72 -98.01
C LYS A 478 -36.73 83.20 -97.75
N ASN A 479 -36.42 82.39 -98.76
CA ASN A 479 -36.32 80.94 -98.62
C ASN A 479 -35.18 80.54 -97.67
N LEU A 480 -33.99 81.14 -97.83
CA LEU A 480 -32.85 80.93 -96.94
C LEU A 480 -33.17 81.33 -95.49
N ALA A 481 -33.86 82.45 -95.26
CA ALA A 481 -34.29 82.88 -93.93
C ALA A 481 -35.27 81.87 -93.29
N ASN A 482 -36.22 81.34 -94.06
CA ASN A 482 -37.13 80.30 -93.58
C ASN A 482 -36.42 78.98 -93.29
N GLN A 483 -35.47 78.55 -94.13
CA GLN A 483 -34.65 77.36 -93.88
C GLN A 483 -33.78 77.53 -92.65
N ALA A 484 -33.16 78.71 -92.48
CA ALA A 484 -32.38 79.04 -91.29
C ALA A 484 -33.24 78.99 -90.03
N LYS A 485 -34.44 79.60 -90.06
CA LYS A 485 -35.40 79.53 -88.94
C LYS A 485 -35.78 78.10 -88.59
N GLN A 486 -36.14 77.28 -89.59
CA GLN A 486 -36.47 75.87 -89.34
C GLN A 486 -35.29 75.08 -88.76
N ALA A 487 -34.06 75.37 -89.18
CA ALA A 487 -32.87 74.76 -88.59
C ALA A 487 -32.66 75.23 -87.14
N THR A 488 -32.84 76.52 -86.85
CA THR A 488 -32.77 77.08 -85.48
C THR A 488 -33.84 76.47 -84.57
N ASP A 489 -35.07 76.33 -85.03
CA ASP A 489 -36.16 75.70 -84.27
C ASP A 489 -35.84 74.24 -83.93
N LYS A 490 -35.28 73.47 -84.87
CA LYS A 490 -34.82 72.09 -84.63
C LYS A 490 -33.69 72.04 -83.60
N ILE A 491 -32.70 72.93 -83.69
CA ILE A 491 -31.62 72.99 -82.69
C ILE A 491 -32.19 73.37 -81.32
N GLY A 492 -33.21 74.24 -81.25
CA GLY A 492 -33.91 74.58 -80.02
C GLY A 492 -34.48 73.36 -79.30
N VAL A 493 -35.19 72.49 -80.03
CA VAL A 493 -35.73 71.23 -79.48
C VAL A 493 -34.61 70.32 -78.93
N GLU A 494 -33.47 70.23 -79.62
CA GLU A 494 -32.32 69.44 -79.15
C GLU A 494 -31.67 70.03 -77.89
N ILE A 495 -31.57 71.37 -77.79
CA ILE A 495 -31.04 72.04 -76.59
C ILE A 495 -31.97 71.87 -75.39
N ASP A 496 -33.29 71.98 -75.59
CA ASP A 496 -34.28 71.75 -74.53
C ASP A 496 -34.24 70.30 -74.03
N SER A 497 -34.08 69.34 -74.95
CA SER A 497 -33.88 67.92 -74.62
C SER A 497 -32.60 67.70 -73.80
N LEU A 498 -31.46 68.30 -74.21
CA LEU A 498 -30.20 68.25 -73.46
C LEU A 498 -30.32 68.86 -72.06
N ASN A 499 -31.08 69.94 -71.91
CA ASN A 499 -31.35 70.57 -70.62
C ASN A 499 -32.19 69.64 -69.73
N GLY A 500 -33.24 69.01 -70.27
CA GLY A 500 -34.04 68.01 -69.57
C GLY A 500 -33.20 66.84 -69.06
N ILE A 501 -32.36 66.26 -69.93
CA ILE A 501 -31.43 65.18 -69.56
C ILE A 501 -30.46 65.65 -68.45
N SER A 502 -29.97 66.88 -68.52
CA SER A 502 -29.05 67.42 -67.50
C SER A 502 -29.71 67.54 -66.12
N VAL A 503 -30.98 67.98 -66.07
CA VAL A 503 -31.76 68.05 -64.82
C VAL A 503 -32.01 66.65 -64.23
N ASP A 504 -32.32 65.67 -65.09
CA ASP A 504 -32.49 64.27 -64.66
C ASP A 504 -31.19 63.69 -64.08
N VAL A 505 -30.04 63.99 -64.71
CA VAL A 505 -28.71 63.58 -64.21
C VAL A 505 -28.42 64.19 -62.84
N VAL A 506 -28.66 65.49 -62.63
CA VAL A 506 -28.49 66.15 -61.33
C VAL A 506 -29.35 65.49 -60.25
N THR A 507 -30.61 65.18 -60.58
CA THR A 507 -31.54 64.51 -59.65
C THR A 507 -31.05 63.10 -59.29
N ALA A 508 -30.57 62.34 -60.27
CA ALA A 508 -30.00 61.01 -60.05
C ALA A 508 -28.74 61.08 -59.15
N LEU A 509 -27.81 62.00 -59.43
CA LEU A 509 -26.61 62.23 -58.63
C LEU A 509 -26.94 62.60 -57.17
N GLY A 510 -27.97 63.44 -56.96
CA GLY A 510 -28.44 63.78 -55.61
C GLY A 510 -29.01 62.58 -54.83
N THR A 511 -29.54 61.57 -55.52
CA THR A 511 -29.99 60.32 -54.91
C THR A 511 -28.80 59.40 -54.61
N VAL A 512 -27.85 59.28 -55.54
CA VAL A 512 -26.61 58.50 -55.34
C VAL A 512 -25.80 59.05 -54.17
N ARG A 513 -25.67 60.38 -54.03
CA ARG A 513 -25.00 61.02 -52.90
C ARG A 513 -25.58 60.59 -51.56
N ARG A 514 -26.92 60.66 -51.40
CA ARG A 514 -27.60 60.26 -50.16
C ARG A 514 -27.39 58.78 -49.83
N SER A 515 -27.37 57.91 -50.85
CA SER A 515 -27.08 56.49 -50.65
C SER A 515 -25.63 56.27 -50.18
N ILE A 516 -24.66 57.02 -50.71
CA ILE A 516 -23.26 56.94 -50.28
C ILE A 516 -23.08 57.47 -48.85
N GLU A 517 -23.77 58.55 -48.48
CA GLU A 517 -23.79 59.08 -47.11
C GLU A 517 -24.30 58.02 -46.12
N ALA A 518 -25.40 57.33 -46.44
CA ALA A 518 -25.92 56.23 -45.63
C ALA A 518 -24.91 55.06 -45.51
N VAL A 519 -24.19 54.72 -46.59
CA VAL A 519 -23.10 53.72 -46.52
C VAL A 519 -22.00 54.19 -45.56
N GLY A 520 -21.62 55.47 -45.59
CA GLY A 520 -20.64 56.04 -44.67
C GLY A 520 -21.06 55.94 -43.19
N GLU A 521 -22.34 56.14 -42.90
CA GLU A 521 -22.90 55.95 -41.55
C GLU A 521 -22.83 54.48 -41.11
N TYR A 522 -23.26 53.54 -41.95
CA TYR A 522 -23.16 52.11 -41.65
C TYR A 522 -21.71 51.66 -41.43
N VAL A 523 -20.78 52.21 -42.21
CA VAL A 523 -19.36 51.94 -42.06
C VAL A 523 -18.85 52.39 -40.70
N THR A 524 -19.23 53.59 -40.27
CA THR A 524 -18.83 54.14 -38.97
C THR A 524 -19.44 53.34 -37.82
N SER A 525 -20.72 52.98 -37.91
CA SER A 525 -21.39 52.17 -36.89
C SER A 525 -20.79 50.77 -36.77
N THR A 526 -20.44 50.14 -37.90
CA THR A 526 -19.85 48.80 -37.90
C THR A 526 -18.42 48.83 -37.35
N ALA A 527 -17.63 49.85 -37.69
CA ALA A 527 -16.29 50.03 -37.14
C ALA A 527 -16.30 50.16 -35.61
N ALA A 528 -17.24 50.93 -35.04
CA ALA A 528 -17.40 51.04 -33.60
C ALA A 528 -17.74 49.71 -32.92
N ALA A 529 -18.66 48.93 -33.51
CA ALA A 529 -19.02 47.60 -32.99
C ALA A 529 -17.85 46.60 -33.06
N VAL A 530 -17.01 46.71 -34.10
CA VAL A 530 -15.82 45.87 -34.29
C VAL A 530 -14.73 46.20 -33.25
N GLU A 531 -14.54 47.49 -32.92
CA GLU A 531 -13.64 47.90 -31.83
C GLU A 531 -14.11 47.33 -30.47
N GLU A 532 -15.41 47.40 -30.18
CA GLU A 532 -15.98 46.84 -28.95
C GLU A 532 -15.81 45.31 -28.91
N GLN A 533 -16.07 44.63 -30.03
CA GLN A 533 -15.82 43.19 -30.14
C GLN A 533 -14.36 42.85 -29.86
N SER A 534 -13.39 43.60 -30.42
CA SER A 534 -11.95 43.35 -30.19
C SER A 534 -11.57 43.33 -28.71
N VAL A 535 -12.14 44.24 -27.91
CA VAL A 535 -11.92 44.29 -26.45
C VAL A 535 -12.47 43.03 -25.79
N VAL A 536 -13.71 42.66 -26.10
CA VAL A 536 -14.37 41.47 -25.51
C VAL A 536 -13.61 40.18 -25.87
N THR A 537 -13.17 40.02 -27.11
CA THR A 537 -12.42 38.83 -27.53
C THR A 537 -11.05 38.75 -26.82
N GLY A 538 -10.39 39.90 -26.63
CA GLY A 538 -9.13 39.98 -25.87
C GLY A 538 -9.30 39.60 -24.40
N GLU A 539 -10.35 40.10 -23.75
CA GLU A 539 -10.68 39.74 -22.37
C GLU A 539 -11.04 38.26 -22.22
N MET A 540 -11.75 37.69 -23.20
CA MET A 540 -12.13 36.28 -23.20
C MET A 540 -10.90 35.37 -23.27
N SER A 541 -9.98 35.64 -24.19
CA SER A 541 -8.71 34.89 -24.30
C SER A 541 -7.90 34.98 -23.00
N SER A 542 -7.72 36.18 -22.44
CA SER A 542 -7.02 36.37 -21.16
C SER A 542 -7.70 35.64 -19.99
N SER A 543 -9.03 35.67 -19.93
CA SER A 543 -9.80 35.03 -18.87
C SER A 543 -9.76 33.51 -18.97
N MET A 544 -9.81 32.94 -20.18
CA MET A 544 -9.63 31.49 -20.38
C MET A 544 -8.22 31.04 -20.00
N GLN A 545 -7.19 31.82 -20.32
CA GLN A 545 -5.81 31.48 -19.92
C GLN A 545 -5.64 31.49 -18.40
N ARG A 546 -6.21 32.49 -17.70
CA ARG A 546 -6.20 32.51 -16.22
C ARG A 546 -6.94 31.33 -15.64
N ALA A 547 -8.13 31.02 -16.16
CA ALA A 547 -8.95 29.93 -15.66
C ALA A 547 -8.30 28.55 -15.92
N ALA A 548 -7.59 28.37 -17.03
CA ALA A 548 -6.79 27.17 -17.31
C ALA A 548 -5.61 27.01 -16.33
N ASN A 549 -4.94 28.12 -15.98
CA ASN A 549 -3.87 28.10 -14.98
C ASN A 549 -4.42 27.76 -13.58
N GLU A 550 -5.57 28.32 -13.20
CA GLU A 550 -6.24 28.00 -11.93
C GLU A 550 -6.70 26.53 -11.88
N ALA A 551 -7.24 26.00 -12.97
CA ALA A 551 -7.61 24.58 -13.07
C ALA A 551 -6.40 23.65 -12.89
N THR A 552 -5.19 24.10 -13.30
CA THR A 552 -3.94 23.37 -13.10
C THR A 552 -3.49 23.37 -11.63
N ALA A 553 -3.86 24.39 -10.85
CA ALA A 553 -3.51 24.46 -9.43
C ALA A 553 -4.44 23.61 -8.53
N ILE A 554 -5.58 23.15 -9.05
CA ILE A 554 -6.59 22.38 -8.32
C ILE A 554 -6.40 20.86 -8.48
N GLY A 555 -5.81 20.43 -9.61
CA GLY A 555 -5.44 19.02 -9.86
C GLY A 555 -4.05 18.71 -9.37
#